data_AF-A0A944N3H0-F1
#
_entry.id   AF-A0A944N3H0-F1
#
_cell.length_a   1.000
_cell.length_b   1.000
_cell.length_c   1.000
_cell.angle_alpha   90.00
_cell.angle_beta   90.00
_cell.angle_gamma   90.00
#
_symmetry.space_group_name_H-M   'P 1'
#
loop_
_entity.id
_entity.type
_entity.pdbx_description
1 polymer ?
#
loop_
_entity_poly.entity_id
_entity_poly.type
_entity_poly.pdbx_seq_one_letter_code
_entity_poly.pdbx_strand_id
1 'polypeptide(L)'
;MTDLRSKSFSFRAISGIWIFLILSGIGIISGAFSVFGAETADVVDYRTFFGFDPRTTVWIIAELHLMFGAFVLGVPMFAVTVEYVGVLTKEERYDRLAKDFTRLLSASFALTAALGGLLTFALFTLYPKVMTFMSGIFHESFYIYAFFFFGETFVLYFYYYSWDRLKKRKGIHITAGVLLNIIGLIIMGISNSWATYMMSPSGIDPETMKFTGTLMDAIWNPLWNPLNLHRILGNAVFGGYVAGAYAAVKFLTAQTDEDRAHYDWMGYVGNFIAIVSLLFLPFAGYYLGREVYSFSPIMGNNMMGGAFSWTFIIQAIGIG
;
A
#
# COMPACT_ATOMS: atom_id res chain seq x y z
N MET A 1 53.10 4.25 -8.84
CA MET A 1 52.73 3.15 -7.91
C MET A 1 51.58 3.69 -7.07
N THR A 2 50.32 3.27 -7.18
CA THR A 2 49.69 2.13 -7.85
C THR A 2 48.23 2.53 -8.08
N ASP A 3 47.75 2.16 -9.26
CA ASP A 3 46.41 2.39 -9.79
C ASP A 3 45.32 1.69 -8.95
N LEU A 4 44.30 2.44 -8.52
CA LEU A 4 43.04 1.90 -7.99
C LEU A 4 41.86 2.52 -8.75
N ARG A 5 41.94 2.54 -10.09
CA ARG A 5 40.77 2.72 -10.96
C ARG A 5 40.18 1.36 -11.35
N SER A 6 38.86 1.37 -11.48
CA SER A 6 37.98 0.32 -12.01
C SER A 6 37.57 -0.81 -11.04
N LYS A 7 36.50 -0.54 -10.29
CA LYS A 7 35.47 -1.56 -10.09
C LYS A 7 34.15 -0.98 -10.55
N SER A 8 33.81 -1.22 -11.82
CA SER A 8 32.46 -1.04 -12.33
C SER A 8 31.53 -1.94 -11.51
N PHE A 9 30.69 -1.35 -10.68
CA PHE A 9 29.66 -2.10 -9.97
C PHE A 9 28.59 -2.53 -10.98
N SER A 10 28.76 -3.75 -11.50
CA SER A 10 27.82 -4.38 -12.43
C SER A 10 26.49 -4.61 -11.72
N PHE A 11 25.47 -3.83 -12.09
CA PHE A 11 24.08 -3.96 -11.62
C PHE A 11 23.36 -5.14 -12.27
N ARG A 12 23.98 -6.33 -12.24
CA ARG A 12 23.39 -7.58 -12.72
C ARG A 12 23.73 -8.67 -11.71
N ALA A 13 22.69 -9.35 -11.21
CA ALA A 13 22.69 -10.42 -10.19
C ALA A 13 22.41 -10.04 -8.72
N ILE A 14 21.67 -8.95 -8.45
CA ILE A 14 21.19 -8.61 -7.09
C ILE A 14 19.72 -9.00 -6.86
N SER A 15 18.95 -9.41 -7.86
CA SER A 15 17.50 -9.65 -7.67
C SER A 15 17.17 -10.96 -6.92
N GLY A 16 17.84 -12.08 -7.24
CA GLY A 16 17.43 -13.39 -6.72
C GLY A 16 17.76 -13.64 -5.25
N ILE A 17 18.95 -13.24 -4.81
CA ILE A 17 19.45 -13.53 -3.45
C ILE A 17 18.72 -12.67 -2.42
N TRP A 18 18.43 -11.41 -2.72
CA TRP A 18 17.67 -10.55 -1.80
C TRP A 18 16.20 -10.94 -1.72
N ILE A 19 15.59 -11.35 -2.84
CA ILE A 19 14.23 -11.93 -2.82
C ILE A 19 14.24 -13.22 -1.98
N PHE A 20 15.23 -14.10 -2.15
CA PHE A 20 15.35 -15.32 -1.36
C PHE A 20 15.60 -15.03 0.12
N LEU A 21 16.42 -14.04 0.48
CA LEU A 21 16.70 -13.63 1.86
C LEU A 21 15.49 -12.95 2.53
N ILE A 22 14.71 -12.16 1.78
CA ILE A 22 13.45 -11.59 2.26
C ILE A 22 12.42 -12.70 2.46
N LEU A 23 12.26 -13.62 1.50
CA LEU A 23 11.34 -14.74 1.59
C LEU A 23 11.72 -15.73 2.72
N SER A 24 13.01 -15.98 2.93
CA SER A 24 13.50 -16.84 4.01
C SER A 24 13.46 -16.15 5.37
N GLY A 25 13.71 -14.84 5.45
CA GLY A 25 13.50 -14.05 6.66
C GLY A 25 12.02 -14.02 7.10
N ILE A 26 11.10 -13.86 6.15
CA ILE A 26 9.65 -13.96 6.38
C ILE A 26 9.25 -15.39 6.77
N GLY A 27 9.86 -16.41 6.15
CA GLY A 27 9.63 -17.82 6.47
C GLY A 27 10.02 -18.22 7.90
N ILE A 28 11.13 -17.67 8.41
CA ILE A 28 11.58 -17.90 9.80
C ILE A 28 10.64 -17.23 10.81
N ILE A 29 10.12 -16.04 10.47
CA ILE A 29 9.12 -15.33 11.27
C ILE A 29 7.79 -16.13 11.29
N SER A 30 7.35 -16.65 10.14
CA SER A 30 6.19 -17.53 9.99
C SER A 30 6.27 -18.81 10.84
N GLY A 31 7.46 -19.45 10.90
CA GLY A 31 7.67 -20.68 11.67
C GLY A 31 7.54 -20.52 13.19
N ALA A 32 7.73 -19.31 13.71
CA ALA A 32 7.53 -19.00 15.13
C ALA A 32 6.04 -18.83 15.50
N PHE A 33 5.16 -18.57 14.51
CA PHE A 33 3.73 -18.30 14.74
C PHE A 33 2.85 -19.55 14.80
N SER A 34 3.33 -20.71 14.34
CA SER A 34 2.57 -21.97 14.39
C SER A 34 2.48 -22.57 15.81
N VAL A 35 3.25 -22.05 16.77
CA VAL A 35 3.32 -22.57 18.15
C VAL A 35 2.22 -21.99 19.06
N PHE A 36 1.47 -20.97 18.62
CA PHE A 36 0.50 -20.25 19.46
C PHE A 36 -0.95 -20.29 18.94
N GLY A 37 -1.40 -21.44 18.42
CA GLY A 37 -2.79 -21.66 18.00
C GLY A 37 -3.61 -22.38 19.07
N ALA A 38 -4.71 -21.76 19.50
CA ALA A 38 -5.69 -22.27 20.46
C ALA A 38 -6.37 -23.60 20.02
N GLU A 39 -6.76 -24.41 21.00
CA GLU A 39 -7.37 -25.72 20.85
C GLU A 39 -8.76 -25.71 20.15
N THR A 40 -8.93 -26.74 19.32
CA THR A 40 -10.18 -27.40 18.88
C THR A 40 -11.25 -26.54 18.20
N ALA A 41 -11.04 -26.26 16.92
CA ALA A 41 -12.13 -26.23 15.94
C ALA A 41 -11.85 -27.33 14.91
N ASP A 42 -12.89 -27.99 14.39
CA ASP A 42 -12.76 -29.03 13.35
C ASP A 42 -11.78 -28.58 12.26
N VAL A 43 -10.77 -29.40 11.98
CA VAL A 43 -9.72 -29.10 11.00
C VAL A 43 -10.37 -29.08 9.63
N VAL A 44 -10.82 -27.90 9.20
CA VAL A 44 -11.22 -27.66 7.82
C VAL A 44 -9.96 -27.85 6.98
N ASP A 45 -9.93 -28.88 6.15
CA ASP A 45 -8.80 -29.16 5.26
C ASP A 45 -8.72 -28.06 4.20
N TYR A 46 -7.85 -27.07 4.43
CA TYR A 46 -7.62 -25.99 3.50
C TYR A 46 -6.59 -26.42 2.45
N ARG A 47 -6.83 -26.02 1.19
CA ARG A 47 -5.88 -26.30 0.10
C ARG A 47 -4.53 -25.67 0.43
N THR A 48 -3.46 -26.46 0.36
CA THR A 48 -2.10 -25.94 0.56
C THR A 48 -1.56 -25.32 -0.73
N PHE A 49 -0.64 -24.36 -0.60
CA PHE A 49 0.04 -23.74 -1.73
C PHE A 49 1.53 -24.06 -1.65
N PHE A 50 2.02 -24.94 -2.53
CA PHE A 50 3.41 -25.43 -2.49
C PHE A 50 3.86 -25.95 -1.10
N GLY A 51 2.95 -26.60 -0.36
CA GLY A 51 3.22 -27.13 0.98
C GLY A 51 3.15 -26.09 2.11
N PHE A 52 2.93 -24.81 1.79
CA PHE A 52 2.64 -23.79 2.80
C PHE A 52 1.17 -23.77 3.18
N ASP A 53 0.94 -23.41 4.44
CA ASP A 53 -0.39 -23.10 4.96
C ASP A 53 -1.02 -21.94 4.16
N PRO A 54 -2.30 -22.06 3.76
CA PRO A 54 -2.97 -21.05 2.94
C PRO A 54 -3.15 -19.69 3.62
N ARG A 55 -3.27 -19.63 4.96
CA ARG A 55 -3.35 -18.36 5.69
C ARG A 55 -2.01 -17.64 5.63
N THR A 56 -0.92 -18.34 5.92
CA THR A 56 0.44 -17.80 5.81
C THR A 56 0.74 -17.35 4.38
N THR A 57 0.38 -18.16 3.39
CA THR A 57 0.58 -17.84 1.97
C THR A 57 -0.10 -16.54 1.59
N VAL A 58 -1.39 -16.39 1.89
CA VAL A 58 -2.16 -15.18 1.59
C VAL A 58 -1.62 -13.99 2.37
N TRP A 59 -1.24 -14.16 3.63
CA TRP A 59 -0.66 -13.09 4.45
C TRP A 59 0.61 -12.52 3.83
N ILE A 60 1.57 -13.36 3.43
CA ILE A 60 2.83 -12.90 2.80
C ILE A 60 2.57 -12.13 1.51
N ILE A 61 1.72 -12.67 0.64
CA ILE A 61 1.42 -12.05 -0.66
C ILE A 61 0.66 -10.72 -0.45
N ALA A 62 -0.31 -10.70 0.46
CA ALA A 62 -1.08 -9.51 0.79
C ALA A 62 -0.20 -8.41 1.37
N GLU A 63 0.70 -8.73 2.31
CA GLU A 63 1.61 -7.77 2.93
C GLU A 63 2.50 -7.10 1.88
N LEU A 64 3.12 -7.89 1.00
CA LEU A 64 3.94 -7.37 -0.09
C LEU A 64 3.11 -6.49 -1.03
N HIS A 65 1.92 -6.94 -1.44
CA HIS A 65 1.04 -6.15 -2.30
C HIS A 65 0.63 -4.83 -1.65
N LEU A 66 0.27 -4.84 -0.36
CA LEU A 66 -0.18 -3.66 0.37
C LEU A 66 0.95 -2.65 0.60
N MET A 67 2.18 -3.10 0.88
CA MET A 67 3.32 -2.21 1.05
C MET A 67 3.66 -1.46 -0.25
N PHE A 68 3.71 -2.16 -1.38
CA PHE A 68 3.90 -1.49 -2.67
C PHE A 68 2.66 -0.66 -3.08
N GLY A 69 1.44 -1.13 -2.75
CA GLY A 69 0.20 -0.38 -2.99
C GLY A 69 0.15 0.93 -2.21
N ALA A 70 0.58 0.94 -0.95
CA ALA A 70 0.68 2.15 -0.13
C ALA A 70 1.64 3.17 -0.76
N PHE A 71 2.79 2.70 -1.26
CA PHE A 71 3.74 3.54 -1.98
C PHE A 71 3.16 4.12 -3.29
N VAL A 72 2.50 3.27 -4.09
CA VAL A 72 1.87 3.66 -5.36
C VAL A 72 0.73 4.65 -5.17
N LEU A 73 0.00 4.59 -4.05
CA LEU A 73 -1.04 5.57 -3.73
C LEU A 73 -0.49 6.86 -3.07
N GLY A 74 0.57 6.77 -2.27
CA GLY A 74 1.13 7.91 -1.55
C GLY A 74 1.98 8.85 -2.43
N VAL A 75 2.92 8.29 -3.19
CA VAL A 75 3.89 9.11 -3.96
C VAL A 75 3.28 9.98 -5.07
N PRO A 76 2.21 9.59 -5.80
CA PRO A 76 1.62 10.47 -6.80
C PRO A 76 1.01 11.73 -6.18
N MET A 77 0.51 11.67 -4.94
CA MET A 77 0.01 12.84 -4.22
C MET A 77 1.12 13.88 -4.06
N PHE A 78 2.34 13.42 -3.75
CA PHE A 78 3.50 14.29 -3.58
C PHE A 78 4.01 14.80 -4.91
N ALA A 79 4.12 13.94 -5.90
CA ALA A 79 4.59 14.32 -7.23
C ALA A 79 3.74 15.45 -7.81
N VAL A 80 2.42 15.36 -7.72
CA VAL A 80 1.49 16.38 -8.23
C VAL A 80 1.56 17.67 -7.41
N THR A 81 1.65 17.55 -6.09
CA THR A 81 1.77 18.72 -5.21
C THR A 81 3.05 19.49 -5.49
N VAL A 82 4.19 18.79 -5.58
CA VAL A 82 5.50 19.37 -5.88
C VAL A 82 5.51 19.95 -7.29
N GLU A 83 4.92 19.27 -8.28
CA GLU A 83 4.81 19.80 -9.64
C GLU A 83 3.99 21.10 -9.67
N TYR A 84 2.85 21.12 -8.98
CA TYR A 84 2.00 22.31 -8.88
C TYR A 84 2.74 23.49 -8.24
N VAL A 85 3.47 23.24 -7.13
CA VAL A 85 4.34 24.26 -6.52
C VAL A 85 5.41 24.74 -7.50
N GLY A 86 6.02 23.83 -8.27
CA GLY A 86 7.01 24.19 -9.30
C GLY A 86 6.47 25.10 -10.40
N VAL A 87 5.19 24.95 -10.77
CA VAL A 87 4.52 25.87 -11.71
C VAL A 87 4.30 27.25 -11.08
N LEU A 88 3.96 27.32 -9.80
CA LEU A 88 3.75 28.59 -9.09
C LEU A 88 5.05 29.34 -8.85
N THR A 89 6.10 28.64 -8.38
CA THR A 89 7.40 29.25 -8.05
C THR A 89 8.28 29.47 -9.27
N LYS A 90 8.03 28.75 -10.37
CA LYS A 90 8.84 28.72 -11.60
C LYS A 90 10.28 28.26 -11.36
N GLU A 91 10.50 27.50 -10.29
CA GLU A 91 11.80 26.97 -9.94
C GLU A 91 11.97 25.53 -10.45
N GLU A 92 13.01 25.28 -11.26
CA GLU A 92 13.22 23.98 -11.92
C GLU A 92 13.48 22.83 -10.94
N ARG A 93 13.96 23.11 -9.72
CA ARG A 93 14.20 22.08 -8.70
C ARG A 93 12.93 21.27 -8.39
N TYR A 94 11.77 21.92 -8.32
CA TYR A 94 10.50 21.24 -8.04
C TYR A 94 10.10 20.32 -9.20
N ASP A 95 10.31 20.75 -10.45
CA ASP A 95 10.04 19.91 -11.62
C ASP A 95 10.92 18.66 -11.62
N ARG A 96 12.23 18.83 -11.34
CA ARG A 96 13.18 17.73 -11.22
C ARG A 96 12.78 16.74 -10.13
N LEU A 97 12.42 17.25 -8.95
CA LEU A 97 11.97 16.43 -7.82
C LEU A 97 10.69 15.65 -8.13
N ALA A 98 9.68 16.30 -8.73
CA ALA A 98 8.45 15.64 -9.10
C ALA A 98 8.67 14.56 -10.18
N LYS A 99 9.59 14.79 -11.12
CA LYS A 99 9.99 13.80 -12.13
C LYS A 99 10.67 12.58 -11.51
N ASP A 100 11.51 12.79 -10.50
CA ASP A 100 12.16 11.69 -9.79
C ASP A 100 11.14 10.83 -9.02
N PHE A 101 10.16 11.45 -8.37
CA PHE A 101 9.06 10.71 -7.74
C PHE A 101 8.27 9.86 -8.73
N THR A 102 7.94 10.39 -9.90
CA THR A 102 7.19 9.61 -10.92
C THR A 102 7.97 8.47 -11.52
N ARG A 103 9.30 8.60 -11.63
CA ARG A 103 10.15 7.50 -12.07
C ARG A 103 10.08 6.31 -11.12
N LEU A 104 10.04 6.55 -9.81
CA LEU A 104 9.87 5.48 -8.80
C LEU A 104 8.50 4.80 -8.94
N LEU A 105 7.45 5.56 -9.25
CA LEU A 105 6.09 5.03 -9.43
C LEU A 105 6.00 3.97 -10.52
N SER A 106 6.63 4.17 -11.68
CA SER A 106 6.46 3.26 -12.81
C SER A 106 6.93 1.82 -12.52
N ALA A 107 8.01 1.66 -11.75
CA ALA A 107 8.55 0.36 -11.38
C ALA A 107 7.70 -0.29 -10.28
N SER A 108 7.36 0.48 -9.25
CA SER A 108 6.53 0.02 -8.13
C SER A 108 5.11 -0.35 -8.58
N PHE A 109 4.53 0.35 -9.55
CA PHE A 109 3.21 0.07 -10.09
C PHE A 109 3.14 -1.33 -10.74
N ALA A 110 4.09 -1.65 -11.61
CA ALA A 110 4.12 -2.96 -12.28
C ALA A 110 4.27 -4.12 -11.28
N LEU A 111 5.11 -3.94 -10.26
CA LEU A 111 5.27 -4.92 -9.19
C LEU A 111 4.00 -5.05 -8.34
N THR A 112 3.35 -3.94 -8.00
CA THR A 112 2.07 -3.92 -7.27
C THR A 112 0.99 -4.67 -8.04
N ALA A 113 0.88 -4.42 -9.34
CA ALA A 113 -0.07 -5.09 -10.23
C ALA A 113 0.18 -6.60 -10.30
N ALA A 114 1.44 -7.02 -10.44
CA ALA A 114 1.80 -8.44 -10.45
C ALA A 114 1.46 -9.13 -9.12
N LEU A 115 1.80 -8.50 -7.98
CA LEU A 115 1.47 -9.00 -6.65
C LEU A 115 -0.05 -9.01 -6.38
N GLY A 116 -0.79 -8.03 -6.91
CA GLY A 116 -2.26 -7.97 -6.79
C GLY A 116 -2.95 -9.06 -7.61
N GLY A 117 -2.44 -9.33 -8.83
CA GLY A 117 -2.87 -10.48 -9.62
C GLY A 117 -2.60 -11.79 -8.88
N LEU A 118 -1.39 -11.96 -8.34
CA LEU A 118 -1.03 -13.13 -7.54
C LEU A 118 -1.92 -13.29 -6.30
N LEU A 119 -2.21 -12.20 -5.57
CA LEU A 119 -3.12 -12.19 -4.43
C LEU A 119 -4.52 -12.63 -4.84
N THR A 120 -5.03 -12.12 -5.96
CA THR A 120 -6.34 -12.49 -6.50
C THR A 120 -6.40 -13.99 -6.80
N PHE A 121 -5.40 -14.52 -7.53
CA PHE A 121 -5.33 -15.97 -7.80
C PHE A 121 -5.25 -16.81 -6.52
N ALA A 122 -4.45 -16.38 -5.55
CA ALA A 122 -4.32 -17.06 -4.25
C ALA A 122 -5.67 -17.10 -3.51
N LEU A 123 -6.39 -15.98 -3.43
CA LEU A 123 -7.70 -15.90 -2.77
C LEU A 123 -8.75 -16.79 -3.44
N PHE A 124 -8.88 -16.74 -4.77
CA PHE A 124 -9.85 -17.58 -5.49
C PHE A 124 -9.51 -19.08 -5.44
N THR A 125 -8.23 -19.43 -5.36
CA THR A 125 -7.79 -20.84 -5.33
C THR A 125 -7.88 -21.45 -3.93
N LEU A 126 -7.42 -20.71 -2.92
CA LEU A 126 -7.28 -21.19 -1.54
C LEU A 126 -8.55 -20.95 -0.70
N TYR A 127 -9.31 -19.89 -1.01
CA TYR A 127 -10.55 -19.52 -0.30
C TYR A 127 -11.76 -19.40 -1.24
N PRO A 128 -12.07 -20.43 -2.06
CA PRO A 128 -13.10 -20.35 -3.10
C PRO A 128 -14.51 -20.09 -2.54
N LYS A 129 -14.83 -20.60 -1.35
CA LYS A 129 -16.14 -20.36 -0.71
C LYS A 129 -16.32 -18.89 -0.35
N VAL A 130 -15.31 -18.29 0.28
CA VAL A 130 -15.31 -16.86 0.64
C VAL A 130 -15.40 -16.01 -0.63
N MET A 131 -14.59 -16.31 -1.63
CA MET A 131 -14.58 -15.55 -2.87
C MET A 131 -15.88 -15.68 -3.69
N THR A 132 -16.55 -16.83 -3.63
CA THR A 132 -17.87 -17.01 -4.26
C THR A 132 -18.95 -16.19 -3.56
N PHE A 133 -18.91 -16.14 -2.23
CA PHE A 133 -19.82 -15.30 -1.45
C PHE A 133 -19.56 -13.80 -1.71
N MET A 134 -18.30 -13.38 -1.65
CA MET A 134 -17.89 -12.00 -1.89
C MET A 134 -18.24 -11.57 -3.32
N SER A 135 -17.97 -12.40 -4.33
CA SER A 135 -18.32 -12.06 -5.72
C SER A 135 -19.83 -11.99 -5.94
N GLY A 136 -20.63 -12.81 -5.25
CA GLY A 136 -22.09 -12.72 -5.28
C GLY A 136 -22.60 -11.34 -4.86
N ILE A 137 -22.03 -10.77 -3.80
CA ILE A 137 -22.41 -9.45 -3.28
C ILE A 137 -21.80 -8.33 -4.13
N PHE A 138 -20.48 -8.41 -4.38
CA PHE A 138 -19.67 -7.30 -4.90
C PHE A 138 -19.42 -7.34 -6.41
N HIS A 139 -20.08 -8.21 -7.19
CA HIS A 139 -19.83 -8.39 -8.63
C HIS A 139 -19.79 -7.07 -9.42
N GLU A 140 -20.72 -6.14 -9.18
CA GLU A 140 -20.72 -4.83 -9.86
C GLU A 140 -19.45 -4.03 -9.54
N SER A 141 -19.07 -3.99 -8.26
CA SER A 141 -17.86 -3.28 -7.81
C SER A 141 -16.57 -3.89 -8.37
N PHE A 142 -16.54 -5.20 -8.66
CA PHE A 142 -15.38 -5.86 -9.28
C PHE A 142 -15.16 -5.34 -10.71
N TYR A 143 -16.24 -5.16 -11.49
CA TYR A 143 -16.13 -4.59 -12.84
C TYR A 143 -15.69 -3.13 -12.81
N ILE A 144 -16.24 -2.34 -11.88
CA ILE A 144 -15.87 -0.93 -11.69
C ILE A 144 -14.40 -0.83 -11.28
N TYR A 145 -13.97 -1.67 -10.32
CA TYR A 145 -12.57 -1.75 -9.90
C TYR A 145 -11.64 -2.06 -11.09
N ALA A 146 -11.98 -3.08 -11.89
CA ALA A 146 -11.19 -3.44 -13.07
C ALA A 146 -11.09 -2.29 -14.07
N PHE A 147 -12.20 -1.60 -14.35
CA PHE A 147 -12.21 -0.43 -15.24
C PHE A 147 -11.27 0.68 -14.73
N PHE A 148 -11.38 1.05 -13.45
CA PHE A 148 -10.52 2.07 -12.87
C PHE A 148 -9.06 1.62 -12.79
N PHE A 149 -8.77 0.35 -12.54
CA PHE A 149 -7.40 -0.19 -12.52
C PHE A 149 -6.70 -0.05 -13.88
N PHE A 150 -7.39 -0.36 -14.98
CA PHE A 150 -6.86 -0.11 -16.33
C PHE A 150 -6.75 1.38 -16.62
N GLY A 151 -7.72 2.19 -16.17
CA GLY A 151 -7.68 3.65 -16.24
C GLY A 151 -6.47 4.24 -15.50
N GLU A 152 -6.18 3.78 -14.29
CA GLU A 152 -5.04 4.18 -13.48
C GLU A 152 -3.74 3.90 -14.22
N THR A 153 -3.61 2.68 -14.76
CA THR A 153 -2.46 2.26 -15.55
C THR A 153 -2.23 3.23 -16.72
N PHE A 154 -3.29 3.51 -17.49
CA PHE A 154 -3.21 4.41 -18.63
C PHE A 154 -2.80 5.84 -18.20
N VAL A 155 -3.45 6.40 -17.19
CA VAL A 155 -3.19 7.76 -16.71
C VAL A 155 -1.80 7.88 -16.10
N LEU A 156 -1.33 6.86 -15.36
CA LEU A 156 0.03 6.81 -14.79
C LEU A 156 1.08 6.83 -15.89
N TYR A 157 0.96 5.97 -16.91
CA TYR A 157 1.92 5.94 -18.00
C TYR A 157 1.85 7.20 -18.85
N PHE A 158 0.65 7.77 -19.05
CA PHE A 158 0.51 9.07 -19.68
C PHE A 158 1.25 10.15 -18.89
N TYR A 159 1.01 10.25 -17.57
CA TYR A 159 1.67 11.21 -16.69
C TYR A 159 3.20 11.05 -16.76
N TYR A 160 3.72 9.84 -16.62
CA TYR A 160 5.16 9.59 -16.68
C TYR A 160 5.80 9.90 -18.05
N TYR A 161 5.26 9.37 -19.15
CA TYR A 161 5.88 9.50 -20.47
C TYR A 161 5.61 10.84 -21.16
N SER A 162 4.63 11.61 -20.70
CA SER A 162 4.31 12.92 -21.26
C SER A 162 5.12 14.06 -20.63
N TRP A 163 5.92 13.80 -19.59
CA TRP A 163 6.67 14.82 -18.83
C TRP A 163 7.41 15.83 -19.72
N ASP A 164 8.27 15.33 -20.61
CA ASP A 164 9.08 16.20 -21.49
C ASP A 164 8.26 16.81 -22.64
N ARG A 165 7.21 16.12 -23.10
CA ARG A 165 6.31 16.60 -24.18
C ARG A 165 5.37 17.70 -23.71
N LEU A 166 4.95 17.67 -22.45
CA LEU A 166 4.02 18.62 -21.84
C LEU A 166 4.72 19.68 -20.98
N LYS A 167 6.05 19.83 -21.06
CA LYS A 167 6.78 20.91 -20.36
C LYS A 167 6.20 22.31 -20.59
N LYS A 168 5.67 22.58 -21.80
CA LYS A 168 5.02 23.86 -22.13
C LYS A 168 3.52 23.90 -21.84
N ARG A 169 2.93 22.77 -21.45
CA ARG A 169 1.49 22.57 -21.19
C ARG A 169 1.29 21.90 -19.83
N LYS A 170 1.93 22.46 -18.79
CA LYS A 170 1.91 21.91 -17.43
C LYS A 170 0.53 21.74 -16.82
N GLY A 171 -0.46 22.56 -17.21
CA GLY A 171 -1.84 22.36 -16.80
C GLY A 171 -2.39 20.98 -17.14
N ILE A 172 -2.17 20.49 -18.38
CA ILE A 172 -2.62 19.16 -18.81
C ILE A 172 -1.90 18.06 -18.03
N HIS A 173 -0.61 18.25 -17.80
CA HIS A 173 0.22 17.28 -17.08
C HIS A 173 -0.21 17.15 -15.61
N ILE A 174 -0.42 18.28 -14.92
CA ILE A 174 -0.93 18.31 -13.55
C ILE A 174 -2.35 17.72 -13.49
N THR A 175 -3.23 18.02 -14.44
CA THR A 175 -4.57 17.41 -14.49
C THR A 175 -4.49 15.89 -14.60
N ALA A 176 -3.56 15.34 -15.39
CA ALA A 176 -3.35 13.89 -15.45
C ALA A 176 -2.88 13.33 -14.10
N GLY A 177 -1.99 14.03 -13.41
CA GLY A 177 -1.57 13.64 -12.07
C GLY A 177 -2.70 13.73 -11.02
N VAL A 178 -3.55 14.75 -11.07
CA VAL A 178 -4.74 14.84 -10.20
C VAL A 178 -5.71 13.70 -10.50
N LEU A 179 -5.95 13.40 -11.78
CA LEU A 179 -6.79 12.29 -12.21
C LEU A 179 -6.23 10.95 -11.72
N LEU A 180 -4.90 10.76 -11.78
CA LEU A 180 -4.24 9.57 -11.24
C LEU A 180 -4.56 9.37 -9.75
N ASN A 181 -4.47 10.44 -8.95
CA ASN A 181 -4.79 10.38 -7.53
C ASN A 181 -6.28 10.10 -7.27
N ILE A 182 -7.19 10.71 -8.03
CA ILE A 182 -8.63 10.45 -7.90
C ILE A 182 -8.94 8.99 -8.19
N ILE A 183 -8.39 8.45 -9.28
CA ILE A 183 -8.59 7.04 -9.65
C ILE A 183 -8.00 6.12 -8.58
N GLY A 184 -6.79 6.38 -8.09
CA GLY A 184 -6.17 5.60 -7.03
C GLY A 184 -7.01 5.59 -5.75
N LEU A 185 -7.58 6.73 -5.35
CA LEU A 185 -8.49 6.82 -4.20
C LEU A 185 -9.79 6.02 -4.42
N ILE A 186 -10.34 6.00 -5.64
CA ILE A 186 -11.53 5.19 -5.97
C ILE A 186 -11.21 3.69 -5.84
N ILE A 187 -10.10 3.23 -6.43
CA ILE A 187 -9.64 1.84 -6.36
C ILE A 187 -9.40 1.44 -4.89
N MET A 188 -8.76 2.31 -4.11
CA MET A 188 -8.55 2.10 -2.68
C MET A 188 -9.88 2.02 -1.93
N GLY A 189 -10.83 2.91 -2.22
CA GLY A 189 -12.17 2.90 -1.61
C GLY A 189 -12.92 1.60 -1.86
N ILE A 190 -12.93 1.14 -3.12
CA ILE A 190 -13.59 -0.11 -3.51
C ILE A 190 -12.89 -1.32 -2.87
N SER A 191 -11.57 -1.41 -2.94
CA SER A 191 -10.84 -2.54 -2.31
C SER A 191 -10.99 -2.55 -0.78
N ASN A 192 -11.02 -1.37 -0.15
CA ASN A 192 -11.29 -1.24 1.28
C ASN A 192 -12.68 -1.72 1.65
N SER A 193 -13.69 -1.52 0.80
CA SER A 193 -15.04 -2.03 1.12
C SER A 193 -15.06 -3.54 1.20
N TRP A 194 -14.34 -4.23 0.31
CA TRP A 194 -14.22 -5.69 0.37
C TRP A 194 -13.49 -6.15 1.64
N ALA A 195 -12.36 -5.50 1.97
CA ALA A 195 -11.56 -5.83 3.14
C ALA A 195 -12.34 -5.61 4.45
N THR A 196 -12.99 -4.45 4.56
CA THR A 196 -13.77 -4.08 5.76
C THR A 196 -15.05 -4.90 5.89
N TYR A 197 -15.68 -5.29 4.79
CA TYR A 197 -16.85 -6.17 4.86
C TYR A 197 -16.53 -7.54 5.47
N MET A 198 -15.32 -8.07 5.24
CA MET A 198 -14.87 -9.30 5.92
C MET A 198 -14.66 -9.12 7.43
N MET A 199 -14.49 -7.89 7.90
CA MET A 199 -14.29 -7.57 9.32
C MET A 199 -15.59 -7.16 10.01
N SER A 200 -16.42 -6.38 9.32
CA SER A 200 -17.68 -5.83 9.82
C SER A 200 -18.78 -5.98 8.77
N PRO A 201 -19.28 -7.20 8.52
CA PRO A 201 -20.31 -7.41 7.52
C PRO A 201 -21.62 -6.70 7.92
N SER A 202 -22.29 -6.14 6.93
CA SER A 202 -23.57 -5.42 7.04
C SER A 202 -24.59 -6.06 6.09
N GLY A 203 -25.90 -5.95 6.41
CA GLY A 203 -26.94 -6.53 5.56
C GLY A 203 -27.02 -8.05 5.57
N ILE A 204 -26.51 -8.69 6.63
CA ILE A 204 -26.69 -10.13 6.89
C ILE A 204 -27.86 -10.32 7.85
N ASP A 205 -28.78 -11.20 7.49
CA ASP A 205 -29.84 -11.65 8.38
C ASP A 205 -29.25 -12.55 9.49
N PRO A 206 -29.39 -12.18 10.77
CA PRO A 206 -28.83 -12.95 11.89
C PRO A 206 -29.40 -14.36 12.04
N GLU A 207 -30.62 -14.63 11.57
CA GLU A 207 -31.26 -15.93 11.71
C GLU A 207 -30.90 -16.85 10.55
N THR A 208 -30.90 -16.33 9.32
CA THR A 208 -30.67 -17.14 8.11
C THR A 208 -29.22 -17.14 7.63
N MET A 209 -28.37 -16.26 8.16
CA MET A 209 -26.99 -16.02 7.73
C MET A 209 -26.86 -15.69 6.24
N LYS A 210 -27.95 -15.25 5.61
CA LYS A 210 -27.98 -14.84 4.21
C LYS A 210 -27.83 -13.33 4.10
N PHE A 211 -27.20 -12.91 3.01
CA PHE A 211 -27.18 -11.51 2.63
C PHE A 211 -28.55 -11.09 2.11
N THR A 212 -29.13 -10.08 2.76
CA THR A 212 -30.44 -9.49 2.45
C THR A 212 -30.36 -7.99 2.20
N GLY A 213 -29.18 -7.38 2.42
CA GLY A 213 -28.93 -5.96 2.16
C GLY A 213 -28.69 -5.61 0.69
N THR A 214 -28.42 -4.34 0.44
CA THR A 214 -28.01 -3.82 -0.87
C THR A 214 -26.48 -3.78 -1.00
N LEU A 215 -25.97 -3.67 -2.23
CA LEU A 215 -24.53 -3.47 -2.46
C LEU A 215 -24.01 -2.25 -1.69
N MET A 216 -24.79 -1.18 -1.58
CA MET A 216 -24.39 0.02 -0.85
C MET A 216 -24.28 -0.23 0.65
N ASP A 217 -25.18 -1.05 1.22
CA ASP A 217 -25.08 -1.44 2.63
C ASP A 217 -23.78 -2.22 2.89
N ALA A 218 -23.39 -3.11 1.96
CA ALA A 218 -22.15 -3.86 2.04
C ALA A 218 -20.90 -2.97 1.87
N ILE A 219 -20.96 -1.98 0.97
CA ILE A 219 -19.86 -1.04 0.75
C ILE A 219 -19.66 -0.11 1.95
N TRP A 220 -20.74 0.56 2.39
CA TRP A 220 -20.74 1.48 3.53
C TRP A 220 -20.88 0.76 4.87
N ASN A 221 -20.12 -0.31 5.05
CA ASN A 221 -20.04 -1.00 6.32
C ASN A 221 -19.33 -0.12 7.39
N PRO A 222 -19.50 -0.44 8.69
CA PRO A 222 -19.04 0.42 9.79
C PRO A 222 -17.56 0.81 9.74
N LEU A 223 -16.70 -0.07 9.22
CA LEU A 223 -15.25 0.15 9.18
C LEU A 223 -14.76 0.80 7.89
N TRP A 224 -15.62 1.00 6.88
CA TRP A 224 -15.21 1.52 5.57
C TRP A 224 -14.64 2.95 5.65
N ASN A 225 -15.40 3.89 6.19
CA ASN A 225 -14.96 5.29 6.35
C ASN A 225 -13.70 5.43 7.21
N PRO A 226 -13.64 4.88 8.45
CA PRO A 226 -12.45 5.03 9.27
C PRO A 226 -11.22 4.36 8.65
N LEU A 227 -11.36 3.20 7.97
CA LEU A 227 -10.23 2.56 7.31
C LEU A 227 -9.72 3.40 6.14
N ASN A 228 -10.61 3.95 5.31
CA ASN A 228 -10.19 4.82 4.20
C ASN A 228 -9.39 6.02 4.69
N LEU A 229 -9.87 6.70 5.74
CA LEU A 229 -9.15 7.83 6.33
C LEU A 229 -7.78 7.40 6.86
N HIS A 230 -7.73 6.29 7.60
CA HIS A 230 -6.49 5.76 8.14
C HIS A 230 -5.49 5.40 7.04
N ARG A 231 -5.96 4.75 5.95
CA ARG A 231 -5.11 4.35 4.82
C ARG A 231 -4.60 5.53 4.00
N ILE A 232 -5.40 6.58 3.78
CA ILE A 232 -4.91 7.78 3.06
C ILE A 232 -3.72 8.37 3.80
N LEU A 233 -3.85 8.57 5.11
CA LEU A 233 -2.77 9.12 5.94
C LEU A 233 -1.59 8.15 6.04
N GLY A 234 -1.85 6.86 6.24
CA GLY A 234 -0.81 5.82 6.32
C GLY A 234 0.00 5.70 5.04
N ASN A 235 -0.66 5.73 3.87
CA ASN A 235 0.00 5.72 2.57
C ASN A 235 0.87 6.96 2.38
N ALA A 236 0.43 8.13 2.86
CA ALA A 236 1.22 9.35 2.79
C ALA A 236 2.45 9.28 3.71
N VAL A 237 2.29 8.80 4.95
CA VAL A 237 3.42 8.57 5.87
C VAL A 237 4.43 7.61 5.25
N PHE A 238 3.96 6.47 4.76
CA PHE A 238 4.80 5.44 4.16
C PHE A 238 5.53 5.94 2.91
N GLY A 239 4.80 6.58 1.98
CA GLY A 239 5.39 7.16 0.78
C GLY A 239 6.48 8.20 1.09
N GLY A 240 6.24 9.06 2.09
CA GLY A 240 7.18 10.12 2.49
C GLY A 240 8.46 9.55 3.11
N TYR A 241 8.34 8.53 3.97
CA TYR A 241 9.51 7.87 4.54
C TYR A 241 10.27 7.02 3.53
N VAL A 242 9.61 6.33 2.60
CA VAL A 242 10.30 5.59 1.52
C VAL A 242 11.02 6.56 0.58
N ALA A 243 10.40 7.70 0.26
CA ALA A 243 11.05 8.80 -0.45
C ALA A 243 12.30 9.30 0.28
N GLY A 244 12.20 9.53 1.60
CA GLY A 244 13.32 9.94 2.44
C GLY A 244 14.44 8.90 2.50
N ALA A 245 14.11 7.62 2.63
CA ALA A 245 15.07 6.52 2.64
C ALA A 245 15.80 6.40 1.29
N TYR A 246 15.07 6.50 0.18
CA TYR A 246 15.66 6.55 -1.16
C TYR A 246 16.61 7.75 -1.31
N ALA A 247 16.17 8.93 -0.87
CA ALA A 247 16.95 10.14 -0.91
C ALA A 247 18.24 10.03 -0.08
N ALA A 248 18.18 9.42 1.11
CA ALA A 248 19.35 9.19 1.95
C ALA A 248 20.40 8.28 1.27
N VAL A 249 19.97 7.17 0.67
CA VAL A 249 20.87 6.28 -0.09
C VAL A 249 21.50 7.02 -1.28
N LYS A 250 20.70 7.83 -1.99
CA LYS A 250 21.19 8.62 -3.12
C LYS A 250 22.13 9.75 -2.70
N PHE A 251 21.88 10.41 -1.57
CA PHE A 251 22.76 11.41 -0.98
C PHE A 251 24.14 10.82 -0.66
N LEU A 252 24.18 9.64 -0.04
CA LEU A 252 25.43 8.96 0.33
C LEU A 252 26.24 8.47 -0.88
N THR A 253 25.56 8.19 -2.00
CA THR A 253 26.19 7.71 -3.24
C THR A 253 26.42 8.82 -4.27
N ALA A 254 25.97 10.04 -3.99
CA ALA A 254 26.11 11.20 -4.87
C ALA A 254 27.59 11.57 -5.07
N GLN A 255 27.98 11.71 -6.34
CA GLN A 255 29.35 12.05 -6.73
C GLN A 255 29.58 13.56 -6.82
N THR A 256 28.51 14.34 -6.94
CA THR A 256 28.55 15.80 -7.08
C THR A 256 27.84 16.46 -5.89
N ASP A 257 28.27 17.68 -5.55
CA ASP A 257 27.62 18.46 -4.49
C ASP A 257 26.21 18.90 -4.90
N GLU A 258 25.97 19.10 -6.21
CA GLU A 258 24.64 19.40 -6.75
C GLU A 258 23.66 18.25 -6.53
N ASP A 259 24.05 17.01 -6.88
CA ASP A 259 23.19 15.85 -6.64
C ASP A 259 22.98 15.63 -5.15
N ARG A 260 24.02 15.85 -4.33
CA ARG A 260 23.91 15.74 -2.88
C ARG A 260 22.89 16.73 -2.32
N ALA A 261 22.93 17.99 -2.75
CA ALA A 261 21.95 19.02 -2.36
C ALA A 261 20.52 18.67 -2.84
N HIS A 262 20.38 18.13 -4.05
CA HIS A 262 19.09 17.69 -4.58
C HIS A 262 18.47 16.56 -3.74
N TYR A 263 19.26 15.53 -3.40
CA TYR A 263 18.77 14.43 -2.58
C TYR A 263 18.57 14.81 -1.12
N ASP A 264 19.37 15.72 -0.56
CA ASP A 264 19.10 16.30 0.76
C ASP A 264 17.72 16.96 0.80
N TRP A 265 17.44 17.77 -0.22
CA TRP A 265 16.15 18.44 -0.35
C TRP A 265 14.98 17.47 -0.61
N MET A 266 15.18 16.44 -1.44
CA MET A 266 14.20 15.36 -1.62
C MET A 266 13.88 14.67 -0.29
N GLY A 267 14.91 14.39 0.51
CA GLY A 267 14.78 13.81 1.84
C GLY A 267 14.02 14.73 2.80
N TYR A 268 14.33 16.03 2.79
CA TYR A 268 13.61 17.03 3.58
C TYR A 268 12.12 17.06 3.22
N VAL A 269 11.78 17.15 1.93
CA VAL A 269 10.37 17.21 1.48
C VAL A 269 9.63 15.92 1.82
N GLY A 270 10.23 14.75 1.57
CA GLY A 270 9.63 13.46 1.90
C GLY A 270 9.35 13.30 3.40
N ASN A 271 10.34 13.62 4.24
CA ASN A 271 10.18 13.58 5.70
C ASN A 271 9.17 14.62 6.21
N PHE A 272 9.16 15.83 5.66
CA PHE A 272 8.19 16.85 6.03
C PHE A 272 6.76 16.36 5.81
N ILE A 273 6.47 15.79 4.63
CA ILE A 273 5.14 15.27 4.33
C ILE A 273 4.80 14.07 5.23
N ALA A 274 5.77 13.18 5.47
CA ALA A 274 5.59 12.04 6.37
C ALA A 274 5.24 12.50 7.79
N ILE A 275 5.98 13.46 8.36
CA ILE A 275 5.75 13.99 9.71
C ILE A 275 4.39 14.67 9.82
N VAL A 276 4.03 15.51 8.83
CA VAL A 276 2.72 16.19 8.83
C VAL A 276 1.59 15.16 8.77
N SER A 277 1.70 14.15 7.89
CA SER A 277 0.69 13.09 7.78
C SER A 277 0.63 12.23 9.05
N LEU A 278 1.79 11.96 9.65
CA LEU A 278 1.94 11.19 10.89
C LEU A 278 1.32 11.92 12.07
N LEU A 279 1.33 13.25 12.10
CA LEU A 279 0.65 14.04 13.14
C LEU A 279 -0.87 13.74 13.17
N PHE A 280 -1.48 13.56 12.01
CA PHE A 280 -2.92 13.27 11.90
C PHE A 280 -3.25 11.77 12.00
N LEU A 281 -2.28 10.89 11.71
CA LEU A 281 -2.49 9.45 11.67
C LEU A 281 -3.01 8.85 13.01
N PRO A 282 -2.52 9.25 14.21
CA PRO A 282 -3.08 8.79 15.48
C PRO A 282 -4.57 9.08 15.65
N PHE A 283 -5.07 10.22 15.16
CA PHE A 283 -6.49 10.55 15.25
C PHE A 283 -7.32 9.64 14.35
N ALA A 284 -6.86 9.37 13.12
CA ALA A 284 -7.51 8.41 12.23
C ALA A 284 -7.42 6.97 12.77
N GLY A 285 -6.29 6.60 13.37
CA GLY A 285 -6.09 5.32 14.05
C GLY A 285 -7.01 5.16 15.26
N TYR A 286 -7.16 6.20 16.08
CA TYR A 286 -8.10 6.22 17.19
C TYR A 286 -9.55 6.07 16.69
N TYR A 287 -9.93 6.79 15.64
CA TYR A 287 -11.26 6.65 15.03
C TYR A 287 -11.51 5.22 14.56
N LEU A 288 -10.57 4.61 13.82
CA LEU A 288 -10.67 3.22 13.39
C LEU A 288 -10.74 2.25 14.57
N GLY A 289 -9.86 2.40 15.56
CA GLY A 289 -9.88 1.55 16.75
C GLY A 289 -11.19 1.64 17.52
N ARG A 290 -11.74 2.85 17.68
CA ARG A 290 -13.03 3.09 18.32
C ARG A 290 -14.17 2.39 17.59
N GLU A 291 -14.22 2.46 16.27
CA GLU A 291 -15.25 1.78 15.47
C GLU A 291 -15.10 0.26 15.54
N VAL A 292 -13.88 -0.28 15.52
CA VAL A 292 -13.63 -1.71 15.72
C VAL A 292 -14.18 -2.18 17.08
N TYR A 293 -13.89 -1.44 18.15
CA TYR A 293 -14.40 -1.75 19.49
C TYR A 293 -15.92 -1.65 19.59
N SER A 294 -16.51 -0.63 18.95
CA SER A 294 -17.95 -0.39 18.97
C SER A 294 -18.71 -1.46 18.18
N PHE A 295 -18.12 -1.95 17.09
CA PHE A 295 -18.69 -3.01 16.28
C PHE A 295 -18.58 -4.38 16.96
N SER A 296 -17.40 -4.72 17.51
CA SER A 296 -17.17 -5.98 18.21
C SER A 296 -16.15 -5.81 19.33
N PRO A 297 -16.58 -5.90 20.60
CA PRO A 297 -15.67 -5.89 21.74
C PRO A 297 -14.62 -7.01 21.68
N ILE A 298 -14.97 -8.16 21.08
CA ILE A 298 -14.04 -9.29 20.89
C ILE A 298 -12.92 -8.90 19.92
N MET A 299 -13.26 -8.28 18.78
CA MET A 299 -12.26 -7.79 17.84
C MET A 299 -11.36 -6.72 18.46
N GLY A 300 -11.96 -5.77 19.19
CA GLY A 300 -11.22 -4.75 19.91
C GLY A 300 -10.23 -5.36 20.91
N ASN A 301 -10.68 -6.28 21.76
CA ASN A 301 -9.83 -6.95 22.74
C ASN A 301 -8.70 -7.75 22.07
N ASN A 302 -8.96 -8.43 20.95
CA ASN A 302 -7.93 -9.16 20.20
C ASN A 302 -6.90 -8.22 19.56
N MET A 303 -7.31 -7.03 19.13
CA MET A 303 -6.44 -6.01 18.56
C MET A 303 -5.44 -5.46 19.60
N MET A 304 -5.88 -5.24 20.85
CA MET A 304 -5.04 -4.61 21.89
C MET A 304 -4.43 -5.58 22.91
N GLY A 305 -4.96 -6.80 23.06
CA GLY A 305 -4.63 -7.71 24.18
C GLY A 305 -4.41 -9.18 23.82
N GLY A 306 -4.27 -9.54 22.54
CA GLY A 306 -4.06 -10.92 22.08
C GLY A 306 -2.74 -11.15 21.32
N ALA A 307 -2.58 -12.32 20.69
CA ALA A 307 -1.38 -12.63 19.90
C ALA A 307 -1.11 -11.66 18.73
N PHE A 308 -2.12 -10.87 18.32
CA PHE A 308 -2.01 -9.86 17.27
C PHE A 308 -1.69 -8.45 17.78
N SER A 309 -1.56 -8.23 19.09
CA SER A 309 -1.30 -6.90 19.67
C SER A 309 0.17 -6.48 19.63
N TRP A 310 1.07 -7.32 19.14
CA TRP A 310 2.51 -7.06 19.17
C TRP A 310 2.92 -5.77 18.44
N THR A 311 2.23 -5.38 17.37
CA THR A 311 2.46 -4.09 16.70
C THR A 311 2.06 -2.91 17.58
N PHE A 312 0.93 -3.01 18.28
CA PHE A 312 0.51 -2.05 19.30
C PHE A 312 1.49 -2.00 20.47
N ILE A 313 2.03 -3.14 20.90
CA ILE A 313 3.05 -3.22 21.96
C ILE A 313 4.33 -2.52 21.51
N ILE A 314 4.83 -2.79 20.30
CA ILE A 314 6.01 -2.10 19.75
C ILE A 314 5.75 -0.59 19.65
N GLN A 315 4.56 -0.19 19.20
CA GLN A 315 4.19 1.21 19.13
C GLN A 315 4.10 1.87 20.51
N ALA A 316 3.55 1.18 21.51
CA ALA A 316 3.49 1.66 22.88
C ALA A 316 4.89 1.81 23.50
N ILE A 317 5.78 0.85 23.26
CA ILE A 317 7.20 0.89 23.68
C ILE A 317 7.97 2.00 22.94
N GLY A 318 7.63 2.29 21.69
CA GLY A 318 8.30 3.32 20.90
C GLY A 318 7.89 4.75 21.27
N ILE A 319 6.75 4.93 21.94
CA ILE A 319 6.20 6.24 22.33
C ILE A 319 6.38 6.52 23.84
N GLY A 320 6.48 5.49 24.68
CA GLY A 320 6.71 5.58 26.13
C GLY A 320 8.16 5.38 26.53
#